data_AF-D9Q051-F1
#
_entry.id   AF-D9Q051-F1
#
_cell.length_a   1.000
_cell.length_b   1.000
_cell.length_c   1.000
_cell.angle_alpha   90.00
_cell.angle_beta   90.00
_cell.angle_gamma   90.00
#
_symmetry.space_group_name_H-M   'P 1'
#
loop_
_entity.id
_entity.type
_entity.pdbx_description
1 polymer ?
#
loop_
_entity_poly.entity_id
_entity_poly.type
_entity_poly.pdbx_seq_one_letter_code
_entity_poly.pdbx_strand_id
1 'polypeptide(L)'
;MSLTPDEREPDKEDGKRRWVIKMIKSAKSQHKLCPYYDKKTQICFLMVTMNNQQGKCDREGRFDGCPMFTNFLERVYDDYTAKKKVLPNSFQDIVWGITSI
;
A
#
# COMPACT_ATOMS: atom_id res chain seq x y z
N MET A 1 -38.10 -2.84 -21.84
CA MET A 1 -37.55 -2.05 -20.73
C MET A 1 -36.06 -2.32 -20.64
N SER A 2 -35.24 -1.28 -20.83
CA SER A 2 -33.78 -1.36 -20.75
C SER A 2 -33.34 -1.46 -19.27
N LEU A 3 -32.60 -2.51 -18.92
CA LEU A 3 -32.02 -2.69 -17.60
C LEU A 3 -30.51 -2.51 -17.68
N THR A 4 -30.03 -1.32 -17.30
CA THR A 4 -28.75 -1.13 -16.60
C THR A 4 -28.95 0.09 -15.71
N PRO A 5 -28.62 0.01 -14.41
CA PRO A 5 -27.29 0.49 -14.04
C PRO A 5 -26.60 -0.44 -13.03
N ASP A 6 -25.47 -0.99 -13.45
CA ASP A 6 -24.21 -0.83 -12.72
C ASP A 6 -24.30 -1.00 -11.19
N GLU A 7 -24.60 -2.22 -10.72
CA GLU A 7 -24.25 -2.65 -9.37
C GLU A 7 -22.73 -2.86 -9.28
N ARG A 8 -21.93 -1.82 -9.54
CA ARG A 8 -20.51 -1.80 -9.15
C ARG A 8 -20.49 -1.63 -7.65
N GLU A 9 -20.42 -2.77 -6.95
CA GLU A 9 -20.20 -2.93 -5.51
C GLU A 9 -19.38 -1.77 -4.89
N PRO A 10 -20.01 -0.68 -4.40
CA PRO A 10 -19.24 0.49 -3.94
C PRO A 10 -18.62 0.23 -2.56
N ASP A 11 -19.21 -0.67 -1.77
CA ASP A 11 -18.82 -0.94 -0.39
C ASP A 11 -17.39 -1.51 -0.26
N LYS A 12 -16.97 -2.34 -1.22
CA LYS A 12 -15.63 -2.95 -1.22
C LYS A 12 -14.54 -1.93 -1.56
N GLU A 13 -14.80 -1.03 -2.51
CA GLU A 13 -13.82 -0.03 -2.93
C GLU A 13 -13.58 1.01 -1.84
N ASP A 14 -14.64 1.43 -1.14
CA ASP A 14 -14.56 2.31 0.02
C ASP A 14 -13.82 1.66 1.20
N GLY A 15 -14.05 0.37 1.47
CA GLY A 15 -13.35 -0.39 2.51
C GLY A 15 -11.83 -0.48 2.28
N LYS A 16 -11.41 -0.81 1.05
CA LYS A 16 -9.99 -0.87 0.66
C LYS A 16 -9.33 0.50 0.82
N ARG A 17 -9.93 1.57 0.27
CA ARG A 17 -9.38 2.94 0.36
C ARG A 17 -9.24 3.40 1.81
N ARG A 18 -10.25 3.17 2.66
CA ARG A 18 -10.19 3.50 4.10
C ARG A 18 -9.06 2.77 4.81
N TRP A 19 -8.90 1.47 4.52
CA TRP A 19 -7.82 0.67 5.08
C TRP A 19 -6.44 1.17 4.63
N VAL A 20 -6.27 1.47 3.33
CA VAL A 20 -5.02 2.03 2.79
C VAL A 20 -4.66 3.35 3.48
N ILE A 21 -5.61 4.28 3.62
CA ILE A 21 -5.39 5.55 4.31
C ILE A 21 -5.00 5.33 5.78
N LYS A 22 -5.65 4.37 6.46
CA LYS A 22 -5.30 3.97 7.84
C LYS A 22 -3.85 3.45 7.91
N MET A 23 -3.44 2.60 6.97
CA MET A 23 -2.07 2.09 6.90
C MET A 23 -1.05 3.19 6.63
N ILE A 24 -1.34 4.14 5.73
CA ILE A 24 -0.47 5.29 5.47
C ILE A 24 -0.28 6.13 6.74
N LYS A 25 -1.36 6.40 7.48
CA LYS A 25 -1.28 7.12 8.75
C LYS A 25 -0.45 6.35 9.79
N SER A 26 -0.67 5.04 9.89
CA SER A 26 0.10 4.17 10.79
C SER A 26 1.59 4.18 10.43
N ALA A 27 1.92 4.04 9.14
CA ALA A 27 3.29 4.05 8.65
C ALA A 27 4.01 5.37 8.96
N LYS A 28 3.33 6.51 8.74
CA LYS A 28 3.84 7.84 9.10
C LYS A 28 4.05 8.02 10.60
N SER A 29 3.17 7.45 11.42
CA SER A 29 3.29 7.53 12.87
C SER A 29 4.48 6.71 13.38
N GLN A 30 4.83 5.62 12.71
CA GLN A 30 5.89 4.70 13.13
C GLN A 30 7.24 5.06 12.51
N HIS A 31 7.25 5.58 11.28
CA HIS A 31 8.46 5.91 10.53
C HIS A 31 8.39 7.34 10.03
N LYS A 32 9.43 8.14 10.34
CA LYS A 32 9.58 9.52 9.85
C LYS A 32 9.83 9.60 8.34
N LEU A 33 10.35 8.52 7.74
CA LEU A 33 10.69 8.40 6.33
C LEU A 33 10.32 6.98 5.84
N CYS A 34 10.05 6.82 4.54
CA CYS A 34 9.70 5.53 3.95
C CYS A 34 10.83 4.52 4.19
N PRO A 35 10.57 3.37 4.82
CA PRO A 35 11.61 2.37 5.10
C PRO A 35 12.20 1.77 3.82
N TYR A 36 11.47 1.87 2.70
CA TYR A 36 11.89 1.41 1.38
C TYR A 36 12.56 2.49 0.53
N TYR A 37 12.82 3.67 1.09
CA TYR A 37 13.55 4.73 0.40
C TYR A 37 14.99 4.77 0.87
N ASP A 38 15.91 4.68 -0.08
CA ASP A 38 17.33 4.81 0.20
C ASP A 38 17.76 6.27 0.06
N LYS A 39 18.13 6.91 1.18
CA LYS A 39 18.61 8.29 1.18
C LYS A 39 19.93 8.44 0.41
N LYS A 40 20.78 7.41 0.36
CA LYS A 40 22.10 7.48 -0.28
C LYS A 40 22.01 7.54 -1.80
N THR A 41 21.12 6.75 -2.39
CA THR A 41 20.96 6.59 -3.83
C THR A 41 19.70 7.28 -4.37
N GLN A 42 18.83 7.77 -3.47
CA GLN A 42 17.49 8.29 -3.75
C GLN A 42 16.58 7.30 -4.50
N ILE A 43 16.85 5.99 -4.37
CA ILE A 43 16.08 4.94 -5.04
C ILE A 43 14.89 4.53 -4.17
N CYS A 44 13.75 4.27 -4.83
CA CYS A 44 12.60 3.64 -4.19
C CYS A 44 12.67 2.11 -4.36
N PHE A 45 13.04 1.38 -3.31
CA PHE A 45 13.03 -0.08 -3.34
C PHE A 45 11.64 -0.65 -3.58
N LEU A 46 10.59 0.05 -3.15
CA LEU A 46 9.21 -0.35 -3.43
C LEU A 46 8.94 -0.41 -4.95
N MET A 47 9.54 0.50 -5.72
CA MET A 47 9.43 0.52 -7.18
C MET A 47 10.16 -0.66 -7.83
N VAL A 48 11.30 -1.04 -7.26
CA VAL A 48 12.01 -2.25 -7.66
C VAL A 48 11.16 -3.48 -7.36
N THR A 49 10.62 -3.61 -6.15
CA THR A 49 9.84 -4.80 -5.76
C THR A 49 8.51 -4.89 -6.50
N MET A 50 7.84 -3.77 -6.79
CA MET A 50 6.50 -3.78 -7.41
C MET A 50 6.51 -3.80 -8.93
N ASN A 51 7.43 -3.04 -9.54
CA ASN A 51 7.47 -2.81 -10.99
C ASN A 51 8.70 -3.46 -11.63
N ASN A 52 9.57 -4.11 -10.85
CA ASN A 52 10.85 -4.64 -11.31
C ASN A 52 11.74 -3.58 -11.99
N GLN A 53 11.54 -2.31 -11.60
CA GLN A 53 12.20 -1.15 -12.19
C GLN A 53 12.90 -0.35 -11.10
N GLN A 54 14.20 -0.09 -11.28
CA GLN A 54 14.91 0.90 -10.48
C GLN A 54 14.50 2.29 -10.92
N GLY A 55 13.85 3.02 -10.01
CA GLY A 55 13.46 4.41 -10.21
C GLY A 55 13.79 5.26 -9.00
N LYS A 56 14.13 6.52 -9.25
CA LYS A 56 14.33 7.51 -8.20
C LYS A 56 13.00 7.87 -7.56
N CYS A 57 12.98 7.98 -6.24
CA CYS A 57 11.77 8.38 -5.53
C CYS A 57 11.56 9.89 -5.70
N ASP A 58 10.61 10.29 -6.55
CA ASP A 58 10.23 11.70 -6.74
C ASP A 58 9.76 12.37 -5.42
N ARG A 59 9.31 11.55 -4.46
CA ARG A 59 8.81 11.99 -3.15
C ARG A 59 9.88 11.98 -2.04
N GLU A 60 11.14 11.71 -2.36
CA GLU A 60 12.26 11.69 -1.41
C GLU A 60 12.00 10.84 -0.14
N GLY A 61 11.25 9.74 -0.30
CA GLY A 61 10.87 8.88 0.82
C GLY A 61 9.70 9.39 1.67
N ARG A 62 8.91 10.36 1.21
CA ARG A 62 7.63 10.71 1.88
C ARG A 62 6.53 9.71 1.53
N PHE A 63 5.74 9.36 2.55
CA PHE A 63 4.53 8.56 2.38
C PHE A 63 3.34 9.39 1.85
N ASP A 64 3.37 10.71 2.04
CA ASP A 64 2.28 11.60 1.65
C ASP A 64 2.23 11.78 0.13
N GLY A 65 1.10 11.43 -0.49
CA GLY A 65 0.93 11.55 -1.95
C GLY A 65 1.83 10.65 -2.78
N CYS A 66 2.32 9.53 -2.22
CA CYS A 66 3.12 8.55 -2.94
C CYS A 66 2.20 7.49 -3.60
N PRO A 67 2.03 7.51 -4.94
CA PRO A 67 1.18 6.56 -5.63
C PRO A 67 1.72 5.12 -5.53
N MET A 68 3.05 4.95 -5.51
CA MET A 68 3.67 3.64 -5.34
C MET A 68 3.32 2.98 -4.02
N PHE A 69 3.35 3.75 -2.93
CA PHE A 69 3.04 3.22 -1.60
C PHE A 69 1.55 2.88 -1.44
N THR A 70 0.68 3.69 -2.04
CA THR A 70 -0.76 3.44 -2.08
C THR A 70 -1.03 2.13 -2.83
N ASN A 71 -0.47 1.97 -4.02
CA ASN A 71 -0.64 0.79 -4.86
C ASN A 71 -0.05 -0.48 -4.18
N PHE A 72 1.05 -0.35 -3.44
CA PHE A 72 1.58 -1.43 -2.62
C PHE A 72 0.57 -1.90 -1.58
N LEU A 73 -0.03 -0.97 -0.82
CA LEU A 73 -1.03 -1.30 0.18
C LEU A 73 -2.29 -1.89 -0.45
N GLU A 74 -2.70 -1.42 -1.63
CA GLU A 74 -3.83 -2.00 -2.36
C GLU A 74 -3.56 -3.46 -2.77
N ARG A 75 -2.35 -3.78 -3.25
CA ARG A 75 -1.94 -5.16 -3.54
C ARG A 75 -1.87 -6.02 -2.29
N VAL A 76 -1.33 -5.49 -1.19
CA VAL A 76 -1.30 -6.19 0.10
C VAL A 76 -2.72 -6.50 0.55
N TYR A 77 -3.63 -5.53 0.51
CA TYR A 77 -5.04 -5.74 0.85
C TYR A 77 -5.65 -6.86 -0.01
N ASP A 78 -5.38 -6.84 -1.32
CA ASP A 78 -5.86 -7.85 -2.27
C ASP A 78 -5.32 -9.24 -1.93
N ASP A 79 -4.03 -9.37 -1.66
CA ASP A 79 -3.38 -10.62 -1.29
C ASP A 79 -3.93 -11.20 0.03
N TYR A 80 -4.14 -10.36 1.05
CA TYR A 80 -4.76 -10.77 2.31
C TYR A 80 -6.21 -11.20 2.12
N THR A 81 -6.98 -10.45 1.31
CA THR A 81 -8.38 -10.76 1.01
C THR A 81 -8.49 -12.06 0.20
N ALA A 82 -7.63 -12.25 -0.80
CA ALA A 82 -7.54 -13.45 -1.61
C ALA A 82 -7.16 -14.68 -0.76
N LYS A 83 -6.22 -14.50 0.19
CA LYS A 83 -5.82 -15.55 1.15
C LYS A 83 -6.82 -15.74 2.29
N LYS A 84 -7.93 -14.99 2.33
CA LYS A 84 -8.91 -14.95 3.44
C LYS A 84 -8.24 -14.76 4.81
N LYS A 85 -7.12 -14.03 4.85
CA LYS A 85 -6.40 -13.70 6.08
C LYS A 85 -6.98 -12.44 6.70
N VAL A 86 -6.83 -12.31 8.02
CA VAL A 86 -7.24 -11.11 8.74
C VAL A 86 -6.40 -9.93 8.26
N LEU A 87 -7.08 -8.84 7.89
CA LEU A 87 -6.41 -7.62 7.44
C LEU A 87 -5.62 -7.00 8.61
N PRO A 88 -4.34 -6.67 8.40
CA PRO A 88 -3.53 -6.09 9.45
C PRO A 88 -4.09 -4.73 9.89
N ASN A 89 -3.99 -4.44 11.18
CA ASN A 89 -4.52 -3.20 11.75
C ASN A 89 -3.54 -2.02 11.70
N SER A 90 -2.25 -2.31 11.53
CA SER A 90 -1.16 -1.34 11.52
C SER A 90 -0.13 -1.73 10.46
N PHE A 91 0.63 -0.75 9.98
CA PHE A 91 1.66 -0.98 8.97
C PHE A 91 2.76 -1.94 9.44
N GLN A 92 3.15 -1.88 10.72
CA GLN A 92 4.12 -2.82 11.31
C GLN A 92 3.68 -4.29 11.19
N ASP A 93 2.38 -4.55 11.26
CA ASP A 93 1.81 -5.89 11.21
C ASP A 93 1.94 -6.47 9.79
N ILE A 94 1.84 -5.61 8.77
CA ILE A 94 2.19 -5.95 7.37
C ILE A 94 3.67 -6.30 7.27
N VAL A 95 4.56 -5.46 7.82
CA VAL A 95 6.01 -5.69 7.75
C VAL A 95 6.41 -6.98 8.45
N TRP A 96 5.85 -7.27 9.64
CA TRP A 96 6.08 -8.53 10.33
C TRP A 96 5.50 -9.72 9.55
N GLY A 97 4.30 -9.59 8.99
CA GLY A 97 3.67 -10.65 8.19
C GLY A 97 4.45 -11.03 6.93
N ILE A 98 5.14 -10.08 6.29
CA ILE A 98 5.98 -10.35 5.10
C ILE A 98 7.36 -10.90 5.51
N THR A 99 7.89 -10.49 6.66
CA THR A 99 9.24 -10.88 7.14
C THR A 99 9.25 -12.20 7.92
N SER A 100 8.09 -12.74 8.30
CA SER A 100 7.95 -14.05 8.98
C SER A 100 7.82 -15.25 8.03
N ILE A 101 8.17 -15.07 6.75
CA ILE A 101 8.38 -16.17 5.78
C ILE A 101 9.89 -16.37 5.61
#